data_AF-A0A8C2RL14-F1
#
_entry.id   AF-A0A8C2RL14-F1
#
_cell.length_a   1.000
_cell.length_b   1.000
_cell.length_c   1.000
_cell.angle_alpha   90.00
_cell.angle_beta   90.00
_cell.angle_gamma   90.00
#
_symmetry.space_group_name_H-M   'P 1'
#
loop_
_entity.id
_entity.type
_entity.pdbx_description
1 polymer ?
#
loop_
_entity_poly.entity_id
_entity_poly.type
_entity_poly.pdbx_seq_one_letter_code
_entity_poly.pdbx_strand_id
1 'polypeptide(L)'
;MRLSGLLRFLALIFAVVSTWLFIREYINFNIKTLRLPRWIGSAHKNSSQLVKTKCGLSKSCPDNFFAFKIVSGAANVVGPTMCFEDQMIMSPVKNNVGRGLNIVLVDGTKGAVLTQKSFDMYSGDASLLEKFLKEISGDMLVLVASYDDPGTKMTEEIRKLFSTLGSAHAEQLGFRDSWVFLGAQNLQSKSPFEQFLKNNPETNKYDGWPELLELEKWEQPWDMESAEGPPVLCRLPLLETKPSWVDASSPELASVRGSSGAGCLWREQKLRLHSTSKKIEKTSAG
;
A
#
# COMPACT_ATOMS: atom_id res chain seq x y z
N MET A 1 -47.54 21.23 -66.15
CA MET A 1 -47.34 20.77 -64.75
C MET A 1 -48.66 20.94 -64.01
N ARG A 2 -49.22 19.90 -63.41
CA ARG A 2 -50.58 19.94 -62.82
C ARG A 2 -50.57 20.90 -61.62
N LEU A 3 -51.49 21.87 -61.61
CA LEU A 3 -51.64 22.93 -60.59
C LEU A 3 -51.61 22.37 -59.16
N SER A 4 -52.14 21.16 -58.96
CA SER A 4 -52.12 20.43 -57.69
C SER A 4 -50.73 20.06 -57.18
N GLY A 5 -49.77 19.80 -58.06
CA GLY A 5 -48.38 19.50 -57.69
C GLY A 5 -47.65 20.74 -57.19
N LEU A 6 -47.91 21.90 -57.81
CA LEU A 6 -47.35 23.18 -57.39
C LEU A 6 -47.87 23.57 -55.99
N LEU A 7 -49.17 23.40 -55.74
CA LEU A 7 -49.80 23.65 -54.44
C LEU A 7 -49.21 22.78 -53.31
N ARG A 8 -48.93 21.50 -53.57
CA ARG A 8 -48.31 20.61 -52.58
C ARG A 8 -46.86 20.98 -52.27
N PHE A 9 -46.10 21.38 -53.30
CA PHE A 9 -44.73 21.88 -53.10
C PHE A 9 -44.71 23.17 -52.28
N LEU A 10 -45.62 24.11 -52.58
CA LEU A 10 -45.73 25.36 -51.80
C LEU A 10 -46.13 25.09 -50.34
N ALA A 11 -47.03 24.14 -50.08
CA ALA A 11 -47.40 23.74 -48.73
C ALA A 11 -46.22 23.12 -47.94
N LEU A 12 -45.40 22.29 -48.59
CA LEU A 12 -44.20 21.71 -47.96
C LEU A 12 -43.15 22.77 -47.62
N ILE A 13 -42.91 23.72 -48.53
CA ILE A 13 -41.97 24.83 -48.28
C ILE A 13 -42.47 25.67 -47.10
N PHE A 14 -43.76 25.98 -47.04
CA PHE A 14 -44.33 26.74 -45.92
C PHE A 14 -44.20 26.00 -44.58
N ALA A 15 -44.41 24.68 -44.54
CA ALA A 15 -44.24 23.86 -43.34
C ALA A 15 -42.77 23.84 -42.86
N VAL A 16 -41.81 23.74 -43.78
CA VAL A 16 -40.39 23.76 -43.43
C VAL A 16 -39.97 25.14 -42.91
N VAL A 17 -40.40 26.22 -43.58
CA VAL A 17 -40.05 27.60 -43.17
C VAL A 17 -40.66 27.94 -41.80
N SER A 18 -41.92 27.59 -41.58
CA SER A 18 -42.56 27.80 -40.27
C SER A 18 -41.87 27.01 -39.17
N THR A 19 -41.56 25.73 -39.39
CA THR A 19 -40.82 24.91 -38.42
C THR A 19 -39.45 25.51 -38.11
N TRP A 20 -38.73 26.00 -39.13
CA TRP A 20 -37.44 26.68 -38.96
C TRP A 20 -37.55 27.97 -38.14
N LEU A 21 -38.59 28.79 -38.40
CA LEU A 21 -38.83 30.01 -37.63
C LEU A 21 -39.19 29.71 -36.18
N PHE A 22 -40.00 28.67 -35.91
CA PHE A 22 -40.32 28.25 -34.54
C PHE A 22 -39.08 27.73 -33.78
N ILE A 23 -38.21 26.94 -34.42
CA ILE A 23 -36.95 26.49 -33.81
C ILE A 23 -36.04 27.68 -33.51
N ARG A 24 -35.95 28.65 -34.43
CA ARG A 24 -35.13 29.86 -34.24
C ARG A 24 -35.62 30.69 -33.08
N GLU A 25 -36.93 30.91 -32.96
CA GLU A 25 -37.51 31.69 -31.87
C GLU A 25 -37.40 30.96 -30.52
N TYR A 26 -37.61 29.64 -30.49
CA TYR A 26 -37.46 28.81 -29.28
C TYR A 26 -36.03 28.80 -28.74
N ILE A 27 -35.02 28.63 -29.60
CA ILE A 27 -33.61 28.66 -29.19
C ILE A 27 -33.22 30.07 -28.69
N ASN A 28 -33.70 31.13 -29.35
CA ASN A 28 -33.38 32.51 -28.96
C ASN A 28 -34.05 32.90 -27.62
N PHE A 29 -35.23 32.34 -27.30
CA PHE A 29 -35.94 32.57 -26.03
C PHE A 29 -35.32 31.80 -24.85
N ASN A 30 -34.77 30.61 -25.10
CA ASN A 30 -34.19 29.76 -24.04
C ASN A 30 -32.75 30.16 -23.64
N ILE A 31 -32.01 30.87 -24.51
CA ILE A 31 -30.63 31.31 -24.21
C ILE A 31 -30.58 32.69 -23.52
N LYS A 32 -31.62 33.54 -23.68
CA LYS A 32 -31.62 34.91 -23.13
C LYS A 32 -32.20 35.06 -21.73
N THR A 33 -32.71 33.98 -21.14
CA THR A 33 -33.30 33.99 -19.78
C THR A 33 -32.47 33.23 -18.73
N LEU A 34 -31.37 32.57 -19.12
CA LEU A 34 -30.32 32.14 -18.19
C LEU A 34 -29.40 33.32 -17.88
N ARG A 35 -29.88 34.25 -17.05
CA ARG A 35 -28.99 35.17 -16.32
C ARG A 35 -28.20 34.35 -15.31
N LEU A 36 -26.98 33.97 -15.71
CA LEU A 36 -25.97 33.45 -14.79
C LEU A 36 -25.86 34.42 -13.59
N PRO A 37 -25.98 33.93 -12.34
CA PRO A 37 -25.79 34.77 -11.17
C PRO A 37 -24.43 35.47 -11.25
N ARG A 38 -24.39 36.74 -10.84
CA ARG A 38 -23.19 37.59 -10.72
C ARG A 38 -22.25 37.14 -9.58
N TRP A 39 -22.15 35.83 -9.38
CA TRP A 39 -21.26 35.13 -8.44
C TRP A 39 -20.39 34.08 -9.14
N ILE A 40 -20.36 34.09 -10.48
CA ILE A 40 -19.39 33.32 -11.31
C ILE A 40 -18.15 34.18 -11.63
N GLY A 41 -18.06 35.39 -11.08
CA GLY A 41 -16.83 36.17 -11.04
C GLY A 41 -16.06 35.86 -9.76
N SER A 42 -14.92 35.17 -9.90
CA SER A 42 -13.96 34.91 -8.82
C SER A 42 -14.46 33.96 -7.71
N ALA A 43 -14.85 32.74 -8.10
CA ALA A 43 -14.35 31.62 -7.32
C ALA A 43 -12.84 31.58 -7.55
N HIS A 44 -12.09 32.27 -6.69
CA HIS A 44 -10.76 31.83 -6.36
C HIS A 44 -10.96 30.36 -5.95
N LYS A 45 -10.72 29.45 -6.90
CA LYS A 45 -10.33 28.10 -6.56
C LYS A 45 -9.04 28.29 -5.77
N ASN A 46 -9.19 28.55 -4.48
CA ASN A 46 -8.43 27.79 -3.51
C ASN A 46 -8.87 26.34 -3.73
N SER A 47 -8.44 25.76 -4.86
CA SER A 47 -7.90 24.44 -4.80
C SER A 47 -6.82 24.63 -3.74
N SER A 48 -7.15 24.26 -2.50
CA SER A 48 -6.25 23.35 -1.83
C SER A 48 -5.85 22.40 -2.94
N GLN A 49 -4.65 22.61 -3.48
CA GLN A 49 -4.00 21.62 -4.28
C GLN A 49 -3.98 20.45 -3.32
N LEU A 50 -4.98 19.56 -3.41
CA LEU A 50 -5.02 18.33 -2.65
C LEU A 50 -3.69 17.74 -3.02
N VAL A 51 -2.73 17.82 -2.10
CA VAL A 51 -1.39 17.31 -2.29
C VAL A 51 -1.65 15.86 -2.66
N LYS A 52 -1.47 15.53 -3.94
CA LYS A 52 -1.81 14.20 -4.43
C LYS A 52 -0.76 13.29 -3.84
N THR A 53 -1.11 12.70 -2.72
CA THR A 53 -0.33 11.70 -2.01
C THR A 53 -0.29 10.42 -2.83
N LYS A 54 0.82 9.70 -2.72
CA LYS A 54 0.99 8.39 -3.36
C LYS A 54 -0.17 7.48 -2.95
N CYS A 55 -0.73 6.73 -3.90
CA CYS A 55 -1.86 5.83 -3.68
C CYS A 55 -3.15 6.48 -3.13
N GLY A 56 -3.26 7.82 -3.19
CA GLY A 56 -4.43 8.54 -2.67
C GLY A 56 -4.56 8.49 -1.14
N LEU A 57 -3.44 8.32 -0.42
CA LEU A 57 -3.39 8.28 1.04
C LEU A 57 -3.85 9.59 1.67
N SER A 58 -4.42 9.55 2.88
CA SER A 58 -4.82 10.78 3.58
C SER A 58 -3.65 11.71 3.94
N LYS A 59 -2.43 11.18 4.09
CA LYS A 59 -1.20 11.92 4.45
C LYS A 59 -0.02 11.45 3.61
N SER A 60 0.96 12.34 3.39
CA SER A 60 2.23 11.95 2.77
C SER A 60 3.07 11.11 3.74
N CYS A 61 3.80 10.16 3.17
CA CYS A 61 4.79 9.37 3.89
C CYS A 61 6.05 10.23 4.12
N PRO A 62 6.77 10.07 5.25
CA PRO A 62 8.11 10.62 5.41
C PRO A 62 9.10 9.98 4.43
N ASP A 63 10.29 10.59 4.35
CA ASP A 63 11.39 10.07 3.53
C ASP A 63 11.84 8.69 4.06
N ASN A 64 12.19 7.78 3.14
CA ASN A 64 12.57 6.38 3.38
C ASN A 64 11.43 5.40 3.68
N PHE A 65 10.17 5.78 3.45
CA PHE A 65 9.03 4.87 3.51
C PHE A 65 8.41 4.57 2.17
N PHE A 66 7.92 3.34 2.06
CA PHE A 66 7.00 2.97 1.01
C PHE A 66 5.57 3.32 1.40
N ALA A 67 4.89 3.99 0.48
CA ALA A 67 3.46 4.21 0.51
C ALA A 67 2.75 2.97 -0.03
N PHE A 68 1.77 2.43 0.70
CA PHE A 68 0.95 1.35 0.16
C PHE A 68 -0.52 1.51 0.57
N LYS A 69 -1.39 0.95 -0.25
CA LYS A 69 -2.82 0.82 0.02
C LYS A 69 -3.32 -0.52 -0.47
N ILE A 70 -3.84 -1.33 0.45
CA ILE A 70 -4.39 -2.66 0.18
C ILE A 70 -5.87 -2.63 0.53
N VAL A 71 -6.71 -3.00 -0.43
CA VAL A 71 -8.16 -3.08 -0.24
C VAL A 71 -8.61 -4.48 -0.63
N SER A 72 -9.35 -5.17 0.23
CA SER A 72 -9.96 -6.45 -0.10
C SER A 72 -11.06 -6.31 -1.16
N GLY A 73 -11.51 -7.43 -1.70
CA GLY A 73 -12.74 -7.45 -2.49
C GLY A 73 -13.97 -7.12 -1.65
N ALA A 74 -15.03 -6.68 -2.32
CA ALA A 74 -16.36 -6.53 -1.75
C ALA A 74 -17.27 -7.64 -2.30
N ALA A 75 -17.58 -8.60 -1.44
CA ALA A 75 -18.23 -9.85 -1.80
C ALA A 75 -17.53 -10.52 -3.01
N ASN A 76 -18.30 -10.98 -3.98
CA ASN A 76 -17.83 -11.51 -5.26
C ASN A 76 -17.96 -10.50 -6.43
N VAL A 77 -18.39 -9.27 -6.17
CA VAL A 77 -18.72 -8.30 -7.22
C VAL A 77 -17.57 -7.35 -7.55
N VAL A 78 -16.87 -6.87 -6.52
CA VAL A 78 -15.74 -5.94 -6.69
C VAL A 78 -14.47 -6.63 -6.23
N GLY A 79 -13.53 -6.81 -7.14
CA GLY A 79 -12.22 -7.38 -6.82
C GLY A 79 -11.32 -6.41 -6.03
N PRO A 80 -10.26 -6.93 -5.40
CA PRO A 80 -9.37 -6.17 -4.53
C PRO A 80 -8.52 -5.18 -5.31
N THR A 81 -7.96 -4.19 -4.61
CA THR A 81 -6.98 -3.26 -5.18
C THR A 81 -5.73 -3.17 -4.32
N MET A 82 -4.56 -3.22 -4.96
CA MET A 82 -3.26 -3.05 -4.30
C MET A 82 -2.45 -1.99 -5.03
N CYS A 83 -2.11 -0.94 -4.31
CA CYS A 83 -1.23 0.15 -4.74
C CYS A 83 0.03 0.16 -3.87
N PHE A 84 1.19 0.36 -4.51
CA PHE A 84 2.47 0.51 -3.84
C PHE A 84 3.26 1.62 -4.55
N GLU A 85 3.76 2.60 -3.82
CA GLU A 85 4.55 3.73 -4.37
C GLU A 85 3.86 4.45 -5.54
N ASP A 86 2.55 4.70 -5.43
CA ASP A 86 1.67 5.29 -6.47
C ASP A 86 1.49 4.42 -7.73
N GLN A 87 2.03 3.21 -7.73
CA GLN A 87 1.80 2.22 -8.78
C GLN A 87 0.65 1.30 -8.40
N MET A 88 -0.43 1.33 -9.20
CA MET A 88 -1.51 0.35 -9.10
C MET A 88 -1.03 -1.01 -9.64
N ILE A 89 -0.76 -1.94 -8.74
CA ILE A 89 -0.21 -3.27 -9.07
C ILE A 89 -1.34 -4.22 -9.46
N MET A 90 -2.32 -4.42 -8.58
CA MET A 90 -3.50 -5.26 -8.82
C MET A 90 -4.78 -4.44 -8.70
N SER A 91 -5.70 -4.62 -9.65
CA SER A 91 -7.04 -4.03 -9.60
C SER A 91 -8.01 -4.72 -10.57
N PRO A 92 -9.34 -4.58 -10.38
CA PRO A 92 -10.33 -5.07 -11.34
C PRO A 92 -10.13 -4.47 -12.74
N VAL A 93 -9.73 -3.20 -12.81
CA VAL A 93 -9.49 -2.47 -14.08
C VAL A 93 -8.31 -3.04 -14.85
N LYS A 94 -7.29 -3.57 -14.14
CA LYS A 94 -6.14 -4.23 -14.76
C LYS A 94 -6.41 -5.68 -15.16
N ASN A 95 -7.60 -6.20 -14.83
CA ASN A 95 -8.01 -7.58 -15.13
C ASN A 95 -6.98 -8.62 -14.65
N ASN A 96 -6.36 -8.38 -13.50
CA ASN A 96 -5.31 -9.22 -12.92
C ASN A 96 -5.62 -9.66 -11.48
N VAL A 97 -6.90 -9.67 -11.10
CA VAL A 97 -7.39 -10.11 -9.79
C VAL A 97 -8.32 -11.30 -9.96
N GLY A 98 -8.35 -12.19 -8.97
CA GLY A 98 -9.18 -13.39 -8.98
C GLY A 98 -9.69 -13.76 -7.60
N ARG A 99 -10.74 -14.59 -7.54
CA ARG A 99 -11.27 -15.15 -6.29
C ARG A 99 -10.14 -15.79 -5.47
N GLY A 100 -10.25 -15.72 -4.14
CA GLY A 100 -9.29 -16.27 -3.20
C GLY A 100 -8.30 -15.23 -2.69
N LEU A 101 -7.00 -15.57 -2.73
CA LEU A 101 -5.92 -14.72 -2.23
C LEU A 101 -5.16 -14.09 -3.39
N ASN A 102 -5.10 -12.77 -3.41
CA ASN A 102 -4.34 -11.98 -4.36
C ASN A 102 -3.07 -11.49 -3.66
N ILE A 103 -1.90 -11.86 -4.18
CA ILE A 103 -0.60 -11.66 -3.52
C ILE A 103 0.36 -10.93 -4.44
N VAL A 104 1.04 -9.92 -3.89
CA VAL A 104 2.12 -9.19 -4.55
C VAL A 104 3.39 -9.35 -3.72
N LEU A 105 4.50 -9.68 -4.39
CA LEU A 105 5.84 -9.64 -3.78
C LEU A 105 6.59 -8.41 -4.26
N VAL A 106 7.21 -7.70 -3.31
CA VAL A 106 7.99 -6.49 -3.57
C VAL A 106 9.37 -6.64 -2.93
N ASP A 107 10.42 -6.18 -3.61
CA ASP A 107 11.77 -6.06 -3.03
C ASP A 107 11.73 -5.03 -1.88
N GLY A 108 11.98 -5.47 -0.65
CA GLY A 108 11.90 -4.63 0.55
C GLY A 108 12.99 -3.57 0.65
N THR A 109 14.05 -3.64 -0.17
CA THR A 109 15.11 -2.62 -0.22
C THR A 109 14.85 -1.61 -1.32
N LYS A 110 14.45 -2.08 -2.51
CA LYS A 110 14.30 -1.22 -3.70
C LYS A 110 12.86 -0.75 -3.92
N GLY A 111 11.88 -1.39 -3.30
CA GLY A 111 10.46 -1.15 -3.56
C GLY A 111 9.99 -1.65 -4.94
N ALA A 112 10.79 -2.49 -5.61
CA ALA A 112 10.47 -2.98 -6.95
C ALA A 112 9.51 -4.17 -6.88
N VAL A 113 8.44 -4.13 -7.67
CA VAL A 113 7.48 -5.24 -7.76
C VAL A 113 8.15 -6.44 -8.43
N LEU A 114 8.22 -7.57 -7.73
CA LEU A 114 8.86 -8.79 -8.21
C LEU A 114 7.86 -9.69 -8.93
N THR A 115 6.69 -9.92 -8.33
CA THR A 115 5.65 -10.77 -8.91
C THR A 115 4.28 -10.46 -8.31
N GLN A 116 3.23 -10.84 -9.02
CA GLN A 116 1.84 -10.71 -8.60
C GLN A 116 1.06 -11.94 -9.07
N LYS A 117 0.28 -12.56 -8.18
CA LYS A 117 -0.52 -13.76 -8.48
C LYS A 117 -1.83 -13.78 -7.70
N SER A 118 -2.83 -14.46 -8.25
CA SER A 118 -4.09 -14.77 -7.57
C SER A 118 -4.24 -16.28 -7.43
N PHE A 119 -4.67 -16.74 -6.26
CA PHE A 119 -4.86 -18.16 -5.93
C PHE A 119 -6.30 -18.40 -5.50
N ASP A 120 -7.05 -19.20 -6.26
CA ASP A 120 -8.44 -19.55 -5.94
C ASP A 120 -8.52 -20.52 -4.76
N MET A 121 -8.88 -19.99 -3.59
CA MET A 121 -8.99 -20.74 -2.34
C MET A 121 -10.37 -21.36 -2.12
N TYR A 122 -11.27 -21.31 -3.10
CA TYR A 122 -12.57 -21.98 -3.06
C TYR A 122 -12.60 -23.25 -3.92
N SER A 123 -12.30 -23.11 -5.22
CA SER A 123 -12.34 -24.22 -6.19
C SER A 123 -11.00 -24.58 -6.82
N GLY A 124 -9.95 -23.81 -6.54
CA GLY A 124 -8.61 -24.02 -7.09
C GLY A 124 -7.77 -25.03 -6.29
N ASP A 125 -6.55 -25.22 -6.76
CA ASP A 125 -5.54 -26.05 -6.10
C ASP A 125 -4.68 -25.22 -5.12
N ALA A 126 -4.86 -25.48 -3.83
CA ALA A 126 -4.11 -24.82 -2.75
C ALA A 126 -2.60 -25.14 -2.78
N SER A 127 -2.18 -26.23 -3.42
CA SER A 127 -0.76 -26.61 -3.52
C SER A 127 0.07 -25.57 -4.29
N LEU A 128 -0.57 -24.82 -5.19
CA LEU A 128 0.05 -23.73 -5.95
C LEU A 128 0.43 -22.56 -5.05
N LEU A 129 -0.45 -22.21 -4.09
CA LEU A 129 -0.19 -21.19 -3.10
C LEU A 129 0.92 -21.65 -2.14
N GLU A 130 0.85 -22.88 -1.67
CA GLU A 130 1.86 -23.42 -0.75
C GLU A 130 3.26 -23.39 -1.36
N LYS A 131 3.42 -23.82 -2.62
CA LYS A 131 4.70 -23.74 -3.35
C LYS A 131 5.17 -22.30 -3.49
N PHE A 132 4.27 -21.41 -3.87
CA PHE A 132 4.57 -19.99 -4.02
C PHE A 132 5.07 -19.35 -2.71
N LEU A 133 4.43 -19.67 -1.57
CA LEU A 133 4.84 -19.14 -0.27
C LEU A 133 6.20 -19.66 0.20
N LYS A 134 6.56 -20.91 -0.16
CA LYS A 134 7.87 -21.49 0.16
C LYS A 134 9.03 -20.88 -0.64
N GLU A 135 8.75 -20.27 -1.79
CA GLU A 135 9.75 -19.60 -2.64
C GLU A 135 10.08 -18.17 -2.18
N ILE A 136 9.33 -17.61 -1.23
CA ILE A 136 9.56 -16.26 -0.72
C ILE A 136 10.89 -16.21 0.05
N SER A 137 11.68 -15.16 -0.17
CA SER A 137 12.95 -14.92 0.52
C SER A 137 12.84 -13.85 1.62
N GLY A 138 13.89 -13.74 2.44
CA GLY A 138 13.97 -12.84 3.61
C GLY A 138 13.81 -11.35 3.34
N ASP A 139 14.08 -10.92 2.12
CA ASP A 139 14.14 -9.53 1.66
C ASP A 139 12.87 -9.07 0.93
N MET A 140 11.83 -9.91 0.86
CA MET A 140 10.59 -9.62 0.17
C MET A 140 9.47 -9.17 1.11
N LEU A 141 8.78 -8.10 0.73
CA LEU A 141 7.48 -7.73 1.29
C LEU A 141 6.37 -8.51 0.59
N VAL A 142 5.42 -9.00 1.37
CA VAL A 142 4.30 -9.83 0.91
C VAL A 142 3.00 -9.08 1.19
N LEU A 143 2.38 -8.54 0.14
CA LEU A 143 1.08 -7.87 0.24
C LEU A 143 0.00 -8.85 -0.18
N VAL A 144 -1.06 -8.96 0.62
CA VAL A 144 -2.15 -9.91 0.42
C VAL A 144 -3.50 -9.22 0.54
N ALA A 145 -4.39 -9.49 -0.41
CA ALA A 145 -5.79 -9.08 -0.38
C ALA A 145 -6.71 -10.25 -0.73
N SER A 146 -7.70 -10.49 0.13
CA SER A 146 -8.76 -11.48 -0.10
C SER A 146 -9.80 -11.00 -1.13
N TYR A 147 -10.45 -11.94 -1.82
CA TYR A 147 -11.59 -11.70 -2.70
C TYR A 147 -12.55 -12.89 -2.68
N ASP A 148 -13.84 -12.63 -2.40
CA ASP A 148 -14.92 -13.61 -2.28
C ASP A 148 -14.70 -14.65 -1.17
N ASP A 149 -13.78 -15.61 -1.34
CA ASP A 149 -13.48 -16.63 -0.33
C ASP A 149 -11.98 -16.97 -0.25
N PRO A 150 -11.28 -16.55 0.81
CA PRO A 150 -9.86 -16.87 1.00
C PRO A 150 -9.61 -18.17 1.78
N GLY A 151 -10.62 -18.77 2.43
CA GLY A 151 -10.40 -19.72 3.52
C GLY A 151 -10.78 -21.17 3.26
N THR A 152 -11.66 -21.50 2.30
CA THR A 152 -12.20 -22.87 2.16
C THR A 152 -11.13 -23.95 1.94
N LYS A 153 -10.10 -23.64 1.16
CA LYS A 153 -8.99 -24.56 0.85
C LYS A 153 -7.71 -24.30 1.64
N MET A 154 -7.75 -23.46 2.69
CA MET A 154 -6.58 -23.19 3.52
C MET A 154 -6.15 -24.42 4.31
N THR A 155 -4.93 -24.90 4.07
CA THR A 155 -4.30 -26.00 4.81
C THR A 155 -3.53 -25.50 6.03
N GLU A 156 -3.24 -26.38 6.98
CA GLU A 156 -2.43 -26.05 8.16
C GLU A 156 -1.03 -25.54 7.77
N GLU A 157 -0.44 -26.10 6.72
CA GLU A 157 0.85 -25.67 6.18
C GLU A 157 0.80 -24.24 5.65
N ILE A 158 -0.22 -23.89 4.87
CA ILE A 158 -0.38 -22.53 4.33
C ILE A 158 -0.60 -21.53 5.46
N ARG A 159 -1.42 -21.89 6.47
CA ARG A 159 -1.63 -21.07 7.67
C ARG A 159 -0.31 -20.81 8.39
N LYS A 160 0.48 -21.86 8.60
CA LYS A 160 1.79 -21.77 9.24
C LYS A 160 2.75 -20.88 8.44
N LEU A 161 2.77 -20.99 7.12
CA LEU A 161 3.61 -20.14 6.25
C LEU A 161 3.24 -18.65 6.42
N PHE A 162 1.96 -18.30 6.41
CA PHE A 162 1.53 -16.92 6.68
C PHE A 162 1.82 -16.48 8.13
N SER A 163 1.67 -17.37 9.12
CA SER A 163 2.07 -17.09 10.50
C SER A 163 3.57 -16.78 10.61
N THR A 164 4.43 -17.46 9.84
CA THR A 164 5.88 -17.19 9.74
C THR A 164 6.17 -15.85 9.05
N LEU A 165 5.32 -15.41 8.12
CA LEU A 165 5.39 -14.08 7.51
C LEU A 165 4.90 -12.95 8.43
N GLY A 166 4.43 -13.29 9.64
CA GLY A 166 4.01 -12.34 10.66
C GLY A 166 2.50 -12.18 10.83
N SER A 167 1.66 -12.99 10.16
CA SER A 167 0.20 -12.92 10.34
C SER A 167 -0.22 -13.41 11.73
N ALA A 168 -1.11 -12.67 12.38
CA ALA A 168 -1.81 -13.06 13.60
C ALA A 168 -3.14 -13.77 13.32
N HIS A 169 -3.76 -13.54 12.16
CA HIS A 169 -5.10 -14.07 11.84
C HIS A 169 -5.12 -15.21 10.83
N ALA A 170 -4.00 -15.56 10.20
CA ALA A 170 -3.93 -16.64 9.21
C ALA A 170 -4.43 -17.99 9.76
N GLU A 171 -4.19 -18.28 11.03
CA GLU A 171 -4.62 -19.53 11.67
C GLU A 171 -6.14 -19.68 11.74
N GLN A 172 -6.87 -18.56 11.83
CA GLN A 172 -8.33 -18.57 11.96
C GLN A 172 -9.08 -18.21 10.67
N LEU A 173 -8.36 -17.85 9.59
CA LEU A 173 -8.94 -17.43 8.32
C LEU A 173 -9.87 -18.50 7.73
N GLY A 174 -11.15 -18.17 7.53
CA GLY A 174 -12.21 -19.09 7.15
C GLY A 174 -13.02 -18.66 5.94
N PHE A 175 -14.16 -19.33 5.75
CA PHE A 175 -15.03 -19.15 4.60
C PHE A 175 -15.55 -17.71 4.48
N ARG A 176 -15.20 -17.04 3.38
CA ARG A 176 -15.58 -15.65 3.05
C ARG A 176 -15.18 -14.59 4.08
N ASP A 177 -14.20 -14.89 4.93
CA ASP A 177 -13.62 -13.85 5.78
C ASP A 177 -12.96 -12.77 4.91
N SER A 178 -13.08 -11.50 5.30
CA SER A 178 -12.30 -10.43 4.69
C SER A 178 -10.96 -10.34 5.39
N TRP A 179 -9.89 -10.31 4.62
CA TRP A 179 -8.51 -10.23 5.11
C TRP A 179 -7.62 -9.41 4.17
N VAL A 180 -6.81 -8.54 4.78
CA VAL A 180 -5.71 -7.81 4.14
C VAL A 180 -4.49 -7.87 5.03
N PHE A 181 -3.32 -8.08 4.44
CA PHE A 181 -2.10 -8.34 5.18
C PHE A 181 -0.89 -7.84 4.41
N LEU A 182 0.05 -7.22 5.13
CA LEU A 182 1.39 -6.96 4.66
C LEU A 182 2.36 -7.63 5.64
N GLY A 183 3.22 -8.51 5.14
CA GLY A 183 4.18 -9.25 5.95
C GLY A 183 5.55 -9.36 5.29
N ALA A 184 6.48 -9.94 6.03
CA ALA A 184 7.83 -10.25 5.58
C ALA A 184 8.36 -11.46 6.37
N GLN A 185 9.39 -12.11 5.88
CA GLN A 185 10.08 -13.14 6.66
C GLN A 185 10.96 -12.52 7.76
N ASN A 186 11.25 -13.32 8.79
CA ASN A 186 12.16 -12.96 9.88
C ASN A 186 11.72 -11.74 10.72
N LEU A 187 10.41 -11.46 10.78
CA LEU A 187 9.88 -10.47 11.70
C LEU A 187 10.06 -10.97 13.15
N GLN A 188 10.56 -10.09 14.01
CA GLN A 188 10.70 -10.40 15.45
C GLN A 188 9.34 -10.48 16.16
N SER A 189 8.29 -9.90 15.56
CA SER A 189 6.94 -9.84 16.08
C SER A 189 5.91 -10.01 14.96
N LYS A 190 4.62 -10.08 15.32
CA LYS A 190 3.53 -10.06 14.35
C LYS A 190 3.52 -8.74 13.58
N SER A 191 3.09 -8.78 12.32
CA SER A 191 3.00 -7.59 11.49
C SER A 191 1.95 -6.64 12.06
N PRO A 192 2.26 -5.34 12.19
CA PRO A 192 1.27 -4.33 12.55
C PRO A 192 0.33 -3.98 11.39
N PHE A 193 0.56 -4.56 10.20
CA PHE A 193 -0.15 -4.25 8.97
C PHE A 193 -1.06 -5.42 8.58
N GLU A 194 -2.09 -5.66 9.39
CA GLU A 194 -3.05 -6.71 9.18
C GLU A 194 -4.44 -6.24 9.61
N GLN A 195 -5.46 -6.55 8.81
CA GLN A 195 -6.85 -6.41 9.21
C GLN A 195 -7.61 -7.67 8.81
N PHE A 196 -8.57 -8.04 9.65
CA PHE A 196 -9.36 -9.25 9.52
C PHE A 196 -10.80 -8.97 9.97
N LEU A 197 -11.77 -9.43 9.18
CA LEU A 197 -13.19 -9.45 9.53
C LEU A 197 -13.74 -10.84 9.26
N LYS A 198 -14.27 -11.44 10.32
CA LYS A 198 -14.91 -12.74 10.25
C LYS A 198 -16.26 -12.63 9.56
N ASN A 199 -16.55 -13.58 8.68
CA ASN A 199 -17.87 -13.77 8.11
C ASN A 199 -18.85 -14.21 9.20
N ASN A 200 -19.85 -13.37 9.47
CA ASN A 200 -20.92 -13.67 10.40
C ASN A 200 -22.26 -13.15 9.82
N PRO A 201 -23.24 -14.04 9.55
CA PRO A 201 -24.53 -13.65 8.98
C PRO A 201 -25.25 -12.52 9.73
N GLU A 202 -25.02 -12.37 11.04
CA GLU A 202 -25.68 -11.35 11.86
C GLU A 202 -25.04 -9.95 11.73
N THR A 203 -23.74 -9.88 11.41
CA THR A 203 -22.98 -8.62 11.38
C THR A 203 -22.47 -8.24 9.99
N ASN A 204 -22.72 -9.09 9.00
CA ASN A 204 -22.25 -8.88 7.64
C ASN A 204 -22.88 -7.65 7.00
N LYS A 205 -22.06 -6.87 6.29
CA LYS A 205 -22.52 -5.71 5.52
C LYS A 205 -23.22 -6.12 4.23
N TYR A 206 -22.81 -7.24 3.62
CA TYR A 206 -23.38 -7.80 2.41
C TYR A 206 -24.08 -9.13 2.72
N ASP A 207 -24.98 -9.56 1.84
CA ASP A 207 -25.71 -10.83 2.00
C ASP A 207 -24.77 -12.04 1.92
N GLY A 208 -24.24 -12.48 3.07
CA GLY A 208 -23.30 -13.59 3.18
C GLY A 208 -21.82 -13.24 2.99
N TRP A 209 -21.44 -11.95 3.02
CA TRP A 209 -20.04 -11.50 3.06
C TRP A 209 -19.85 -10.31 4.03
N PRO A 210 -18.71 -10.25 4.75
CA PRO A 210 -18.35 -9.12 5.60
C PRO A 210 -17.99 -7.88 4.78
N GLU A 211 -17.83 -6.74 5.46
CA GLU A 211 -17.39 -5.49 4.82
C GLU A 211 -15.99 -5.63 4.18
N LEU A 212 -15.75 -4.82 3.15
CA LEU A 212 -14.42 -4.70 2.56
C LEU A 212 -13.45 -4.07 3.57
N LEU A 213 -12.21 -4.55 3.57
CA LEU A 213 -11.15 -4.02 4.41
C LEU A 213 -10.23 -3.12 3.63
N GLU A 214 -9.78 -2.05 4.27
CA GLU A 214 -8.80 -1.12 3.72
C GLU A 214 -7.66 -0.93 4.72
N LEU A 215 -6.46 -1.29 4.27
CA LEU A 215 -5.22 -1.09 5.01
C LEU A 215 -4.37 -0.06 4.26
N GLU A 216 -4.29 1.13 4.86
CA GLU A 216 -3.44 2.21 4.40
C GLU A 216 -2.53 2.69 5.53
N LYS A 217 -1.21 2.67 5.29
CA LYS A 217 -0.22 3.21 6.24
C LYS A 217 1.10 3.51 5.53
N TRP A 218 1.94 4.27 6.21
CA TRP A 218 3.35 4.45 5.87
C TRP A 218 4.18 3.87 7.02
N GLU A 219 5.21 3.10 6.69
CA GLU A 219 6.02 2.34 7.65
C GLU A 219 6.92 3.28 8.50
N GLN A 220 7.52 2.80 9.59
CA GLN A 220 8.69 3.40 10.25
C GLN A 220 9.84 2.40 10.05
N PRO A 221 11.10 2.78 9.82
CA PRO A 221 12.11 1.86 9.34
C PRO A 221 12.55 1.16 10.60
N TRP A 222 12.17 -0.10 10.75
CA TRP A 222 12.52 -1.02 11.83
C TRP A 222 13.60 -0.49 12.78
N ASP A 223 13.20 0.28 13.80
CA ASP A 223 14.10 0.67 14.87
C ASP A 223 14.40 -0.61 15.64
N MET A 224 15.64 -1.08 15.49
CA MET A 224 16.23 -2.13 16.30
C MET A 224 16.54 -1.61 17.73
N GLU A 225 15.65 -0.81 18.32
CA GLU A 225 15.91 -0.11 19.58
C GLU A 225 14.61 0.27 20.30
N SER A 226 13.83 -0.72 20.69
CA SER A 226 12.89 -0.56 21.82
C SER A 226 13.64 -0.84 23.13
N ALA A 227 14.54 0.07 23.50
CA ALA A 227 14.94 0.29 24.88
C ALA A 227 14.69 1.78 25.19
N GLU A 228 13.97 2.01 26.26
CA GLU A 228 13.42 3.31 26.70
C GLU A 228 14.43 4.47 26.62
N GLY A 229 14.07 5.60 25.96
CA GLY A 229 14.82 6.86 26.04
C GLY A 229 14.28 7.99 25.14
N PRO A 230 14.32 9.28 25.56
CA PRO A 230 13.70 10.40 24.83
C PRO A 230 14.57 10.93 23.67
N PRO A 231 14.00 11.67 22.70
CA PRO A 231 14.59 11.86 21.38
C PRO A 231 15.62 12.99 21.38
N VAL A 232 16.79 12.73 20.80
CA VAL A 232 17.79 13.78 20.54
C VAL A 232 17.83 14.08 19.06
N LEU A 233 17.40 15.29 18.71
CA LEU A 233 17.67 15.94 17.43
C LEU A 233 19.15 15.85 17.08
N CYS A 234 19.50 15.36 15.89
CA CYS A 234 20.81 15.62 15.29
C CYS A 234 20.67 16.11 13.86
N ARG A 235 20.84 17.43 13.75
CA ARG A 235 21.15 18.18 12.53
C ARG A 235 22.62 17.91 12.19
N LEU A 236 22.91 17.45 10.97
CA LEU A 236 24.29 17.36 10.46
C LEU A 236 24.92 18.76 10.32
N PRO A 237 26.24 18.88 10.56
CA PRO A 237 27.06 19.76 9.73
C PRO A 237 28.12 18.98 8.94
N LEU A 238 28.36 19.53 7.76
CA LEU A 238 29.30 19.13 6.72
C LEU A 238 30.75 19.02 7.21
N LEU A 239 31.48 18.04 6.66
CA LEU A 239 32.94 17.95 6.73
C LEU A 239 33.59 19.11 5.96
N GLU A 240 34.51 19.81 6.60
CA GLU A 240 35.66 20.42 5.92
C GLU A 240 36.97 19.84 6.48
N THR A 241 37.92 19.69 5.57
CA THR A 241 39.14 18.88 5.69
C THR A 241 40.38 19.69 6.08
N LYS A 242 41.23 19.07 6.91
CA LYS A 242 42.73 19.06 6.87
C LYS A 242 43.50 20.31 7.42
N PRO A 243 44.85 20.25 7.64
CA PRO A 243 45.52 19.76 8.88
C PRO A 243 46.73 20.64 9.34
N SER A 244 47.38 20.36 10.49
CA SER A 244 48.85 20.54 10.69
C SER A 244 49.34 20.43 12.15
N TRP A 245 50.40 19.63 12.35
CA TRP A 245 51.62 19.75 13.23
C TRP A 245 51.51 20.46 14.61
N VAL A 246 52.07 19.97 15.73
CA VAL A 246 53.51 19.83 16.09
C VAL A 246 53.66 19.04 17.41
N ASP A 247 54.79 18.34 17.57
CA ASP A 247 55.28 17.60 18.76
C ASP A 247 55.55 18.46 20.03
N ALA A 248 55.52 17.84 21.22
CA ALA A 248 56.62 17.80 22.22
C ALA A 248 56.19 17.70 23.71
N SER A 249 56.72 16.65 24.36
CA SER A 249 57.34 16.59 25.71
C SER A 249 56.59 16.86 27.03
N SER A 250 56.59 15.79 27.85
CA SER A 250 56.77 15.66 29.32
C SER A 250 55.60 15.83 30.31
N PRO A 251 55.65 15.10 31.47
CA PRO A 251 54.50 14.81 32.32
C PRO A 251 54.57 15.51 33.69
N GLU A 252 53.43 16.02 34.21
CA GLU A 252 53.28 16.23 35.65
C GLU A 252 51.82 16.25 36.11
N LEU A 253 51.66 16.01 37.42
CA LEU A 253 50.53 15.41 38.11
C LEU A 253 49.31 16.31 38.40
N ALA A 254 48.18 15.61 38.51
CA ALA A 254 47.07 15.78 39.47
C ALA A 254 46.18 17.04 39.41
N SER A 255 44.96 16.85 38.91
CA SER A 255 43.74 17.36 39.56
C SER A 255 42.54 16.53 39.12
N VAL A 256 42.05 15.68 40.03
CA VAL A 256 40.84 14.87 39.84
C VAL A 256 39.66 15.64 40.39
N ARG A 257 38.88 16.26 39.50
CA ARG A 257 37.44 16.54 39.66
C ARG A 257 36.83 16.66 38.27
N GLY A 258 36.27 15.56 37.78
CA GLY A 258 35.56 15.48 36.51
C GLY A 258 34.22 14.77 36.71
N SER A 259 33.14 15.52 36.48
CA SER A 259 31.78 15.03 36.28
C SER A 259 31.66 14.37 34.89
N SER A 260 30.61 13.55 34.71
CA SER A 260 30.16 12.88 33.47
C SER A 260 31.11 11.77 32.97
N GLY A 261 30.67 10.54 32.71
CA GLY A 261 29.44 10.13 32.04
C GLY A 261 29.87 9.39 30.77
N ALA A 262 29.66 8.07 30.76
CA ALA A 262 30.20 7.08 29.84
C ALA A 262 30.28 7.48 28.36
N GLY A 263 31.48 7.29 27.77
CA GLY A 263 31.72 7.35 26.33
C GLY A 263 32.20 6.00 25.79
N CYS A 264 31.40 5.44 24.89
CA CYS A 264 31.76 4.50 23.82
C CYS A 264 32.44 3.17 24.20
N LEU A 265 31.61 2.14 24.40
CA LEU A 265 32.04 0.74 24.45
C LEU A 265 31.14 -0.16 23.58
N TRP A 266 30.93 0.20 22.31
CA TRP A 266 30.24 -0.68 21.35
C TRP A 266 30.79 -0.53 19.93
N ARG A 267 32.03 -0.99 19.74
CA ARG A 267 32.60 -1.32 18.41
C ARG A 267 33.34 -2.65 18.45
N GLU A 268 32.74 -3.68 19.06
CA GLU A 268 33.39 -4.98 19.26
C GLU A 268 32.50 -6.23 19.17
N GLN A 269 31.24 -6.15 18.73
CA GLN A 269 30.37 -7.34 18.67
C GLN A 269 30.07 -7.92 17.27
N LYS A 270 30.61 -7.36 16.19
CA LYS A 270 30.48 -7.98 14.84
C LYS A 270 31.64 -8.90 14.44
N LEU A 271 32.67 -9.07 15.29
CA LEU A 271 33.80 -9.97 15.04
C LEU A 271 33.82 -11.23 15.94
N ARG A 272 32.83 -11.42 16.83
CA ARG A 272 32.84 -12.54 17.78
C ARG A 272 31.94 -13.73 17.41
N LEU A 273 31.16 -13.65 16.33
CA LEU A 273 30.36 -14.78 15.82
C LEU A 273 31.07 -15.63 14.75
N HIS A 274 32.13 -15.11 14.10
CA HIS A 274 32.96 -15.92 13.19
C HIS A 274 34.10 -16.69 13.89
N SER A 275 34.37 -16.42 15.18
CA SER A 275 35.39 -17.13 15.96
C SER A 275 34.83 -18.33 16.74
N THR A 276 33.57 -18.30 17.14
CA THR A 276 32.95 -19.38 17.94
C THR A 276 32.48 -20.58 17.10
N SER A 277 32.23 -20.41 15.80
CA SER A 277 31.89 -21.55 14.92
C SER A 277 33.12 -22.38 14.51
N LYS A 278 34.35 -21.83 14.58
CA LYS A 278 35.59 -22.56 14.29
C LYS A 278 36.20 -23.33 15.47
N LYS A 279 35.60 -23.26 16.67
CA LYS A 279 36.15 -23.89 17.89
C LYS A 279 35.39 -25.14 18.37
N ILE A 280 34.27 -25.50 17.73
CA ILE A 280 33.49 -26.69 18.09
C ILE A 280 33.88 -27.93 17.26
N GLU A 281 34.61 -27.76 16.15
CA GLU A 281 35.03 -28.88 15.29
C GLU A 281 36.41 -29.51 15.63
N LYS A 282 37.03 -29.17 16.77
CA LYS A 282 38.36 -29.68 17.17
C LYS A 282 38.45 -30.41 18.52
N THR A 283 37.33 -30.80 19.11
CA THR A 283 37.32 -31.67 20.30
C THR A 283 36.34 -32.81 20.10
N SER A 284 36.71 -33.73 19.21
CA SER A 284 36.10 -35.06 19.03
C SER A 284 37.05 -35.93 18.18
N ALA A 285 38.28 -36.09 18.62
CA ALA A 285 39.20 -37.14 18.18
C ALA A 285 40.31 -37.26 19.22
N GLY A 286 40.22 -38.30 20.04
CA GLY A 286 41.10 -38.62 21.15
C GLY A 286 40.47 -39.71 21.98
#